data_AF-A0A2D5S1V8-F1
#
_entry.id   AF-A0A2D5S1V8-F1
#
_cell.length_a   1.000
_cell.length_b   1.000
_cell.length_c   1.000
_cell.angle_alpha   90.00
_cell.angle_beta   90.00
_cell.angle_gamma   90.00
#
_symmetry.space_group_name_H-M   'P 1'
#
loop_
_entity.id
_entity.type
_entity.pdbx_description
1 polymer ?
#
loop_
_entity_poly.entity_id
_entity_poly.type
_entity_poly.pdbx_seq_one_letter_code
_entity_poly.pdbx_strand_id
1 'polypeptide(L)'
;MKLKKALHPDAPLLHACHSRPVTRRDFIACGLSVGAGILTTGSVFSLFANPTKAFADLSPDLELLKNQCGINVEGAGKIPFICFDLAGGANIAGSNILIGGAGGQLDFLSTQGYSKLGLPADMVPTAVNAANPAGGFVNDQLGLAFHSDSQMLAGILERTSMATQSMTNGAVMPSRSENDTGNNPHNPMFAIAKAGANGSLMPLIGSRNSDSGANSMAPAEFYNPEWRPTKIDRPSDVTGLVDVGDLFGLLDQNDAVAVMESIQRLSDKKLARVNTGVTRDEVIKELVSCGYVKSADLADRFGNPATLDPAADPDIVGDGGIFSSAEFNSDAEFRKTASVMKLVVNGFAGAGTVTIGGYDYHTGERGTGELRDLRAGRCIGACLEYAARRNQPLMIYLYSDGSVASNGRIDDSVNGRGKGEWTGDNSSTAASAILVYNPNGRPALLGGSPAEQARHQQIGFMRPDASVETGSSMAANNVNLLVQTVMLNYLALHGEQGRLAEVAPFHGLGNAASQDRLTAFAPIV
;
A
#
# COMPACT_ATOMS: atom_id res chain seq x y z
N MET A 1 -59.92 11.34 -18.44
CA MET A 1 -58.62 11.93 -18.01
C MET A 1 -58.06 11.03 -16.92
N LYS A 2 -57.07 10.16 -17.20
CA LYS A 2 -56.49 9.26 -16.18
C LYS A 2 -55.40 10.02 -15.41
N LEU A 3 -55.55 10.13 -14.09
CA LEU A 3 -54.59 10.78 -13.19
C LEU A 3 -53.23 10.03 -13.22
N LYS A 4 -52.13 10.79 -13.35
CA LYS A 4 -50.76 10.23 -13.26
C LYS A 4 -50.48 9.82 -11.82
N LYS A 5 -49.99 8.59 -11.63
CA LYS A 5 -49.54 8.04 -10.35
C LYS A 5 -48.20 8.69 -9.97
N ALA A 6 -48.02 9.08 -8.72
CA ALA A 6 -46.74 9.58 -8.22
C ALA A 6 -45.67 8.48 -8.29
N LEU A 7 -44.46 8.84 -8.71
CA LEU A 7 -43.33 7.92 -8.77
C LEU A 7 -42.79 7.62 -7.36
N HIS A 8 -42.33 6.40 -7.15
CA HIS A 8 -41.61 5.98 -5.95
C HIS A 8 -40.28 6.74 -5.83
N PRO A 9 -39.76 7.05 -4.63
CA PRO A 9 -38.50 7.79 -4.46
C PRO A 9 -37.30 7.17 -5.20
N ASP A 10 -37.24 5.84 -5.26
CA ASP A 10 -36.18 5.09 -5.96
C ASP A 10 -36.50 4.78 -7.43
N ALA A 11 -37.59 5.31 -7.97
CA ALA A 11 -37.91 5.10 -9.38
C ALA A 11 -37.05 6.00 -10.27
N PRO A 12 -36.36 5.45 -11.30
CA PRO A 12 -35.56 6.26 -12.20
C PRO A 12 -36.45 7.27 -12.95
N LEU A 13 -36.04 8.54 -12.92
CA LEU A 13 -36.69 9.62 -13.65
C LEU A 13 -36.33 9.50 -15.14
N LEU A 14 -37.28 9.07 -15.97
CA LEU A 14 -37.08 8.92 -17.40
C LEU A 14 -37.42 10.24 -18.12
N HIS A 15 -36.44 10.83 -18.83
CA HIS A 15 -36.68 11.95 -19.74
C HIS A 15 -37.50 11.50 -20.96
N ALA A 16 -38.35 12.37 -21.49
CA ALA A 16 -39.26 12.08 -22.61
C ALA A 16 -38.58 11.59 -23.89
N CYS A 17 -37.26 11.74 -24.00
CA CYS A 17 -36.45 11.34 -25.16
C CYS A 17 -35.97 9.88 -25.10
N HIS A 18 -36.15 9.17 -23.97
CA HIS A 18 -35.72 7.78 -23.78
C HIS A 18 -36.92 6.84 -23.59
N SER A 19 -37.87 6.83 -24.53
CA SER A 19 -38.92 5.80 -24.52
C SER A 19 -38.32 4.44 -24.92
N ARG A 20 -38.71 3.38 -24.22
CA ARG A 20 -38.36 1.99 -24.60
C ARG A 20 -38.81 1.73 -26.05
N PRO A 21 -38.00 1.08 -26.89
CA PRO A 21 -38.39 0.76 -28.26
C PRO A 21 -39.56 -0.23 -28.21
N VAL A 22 -40.72 0.21 -28.69
CA VAL A 22 -41.96 -0.59 -28.68
C VAL A 22 -42.35 -1.09 -30.07
N THR A 23 -41.69 -0.60 -31.11
CA THR A 23 -41.90 -1.05 -32.49
C THR A 23 -40.63 -1.59 -33.12
N ARG A 24 -40.80 -2.44 -34.15
CA ARG A 24 -39.69 -3.01 -34.94
C ARG A 24 -38.81 -1.94 -35.59
N ARG A 25 -39.36 -0.75 -35.89
CA ARG A 25 -38.59 0.39 -36.42
C ARG A 25 -37.75 1.08 -35.34
N ASP A 26 -38.27 1.22 -34.13
CA ASP A 26 -37.52 1.80 -33.00
C ASP A 26 -36.34 0.91 -32.59
N PHE A 27 -36.52 -0.41 -32.68
CA PHE A 27 -35.47 -1.39 -32.42
C PHE A 27 -34.32 -1.32 -33.42
N ILE A 28 -34.61 -1.03 -34.69
CA ILE A 28 -33.62 -0.85 -35.76
C ILE A 28 -32.92 0.51 -35.64
N ALA A 29 -33.64 1.57 -35.26
CA ALA A 29 -33.10 2.92 -35.10
C ALA A 29 -32.13 3.07 -33.90
N CYS A 30 -32.30 2.25 -32.85
CA CYS A 30 -31.38 2.19 -31.70
C CYS A 30 -30.14 1.31 -31.93
N GLY A 31 -29.89 0.83 -33.15
CA GLY A 31 -28.67 0.10 -33.51
C GLY A 31 -28.61 -1.38 -33.06
N LEU A 32 -29.65 -1.90 -32.41
CA LEU A 32 -29.64 -3.26 -31.85
C LEU A 32 -29.74 -4.37 -32.92
N SER A 33 -30.27 -4.07 -34.11
CA SER A 33 -30.40 -5.06 -35.20
C SER A 33 -29.09 -5.37 -35.93
N VAL A 34 -28.03 -4.58 -35.72
CA VAL A 34 -26.70 -4.85 -36.31
C VAL A 34 -25.89 -5.83 -35.44
N GLY A 35 -26.25 -6.00 -34.16
CA GLY A 35 -25.59 -6.95 -33.25
C GLY A 35 -26.00 -8.43 -33.43
N ALA A 36 -27.18 -8.71 -34.00
CA ALA A 36 -27.67 -10.08 -34.17
C ALA A 36 -27.13 -10.80 -35.43
N GLY A 37 -26.49 -10.07 -36.34
CA GLY A 37 -25.93 -10.62 -37.60
C GLY A 37 -24.50 -11.15 -37.50
N ILE A 38 -23.83 -11.02 -36.34
CA ILE A 38 -22.45 -11.46 -36.09
C ILE A 38 -22.43 -12.70 -35.18
N LEU A 39 -23.45 -13.57 -35.25
CA LEU A 39 -23.57 -14.74 -34.36
C LEU A 39 -23.72 -16.10 -35.07
N THR A 40 -23.41 -16.21 -36.36
CA THR A 40 -23.42 -17.53 -37.03
C THR A 40 -22.29 -17.64 -38.07
N THR A 41 -21.10 -18.05 -37.65
CA THR A 41 -20.16 -18.88 -38.45
C THR A 41 -18.89 -19.25 -37.66
N GLY A 42 -18.67 -20.56 -37.42
CA GLY A 42 -17.40 -21.15 -36.97
C GLY A 42 -17.53 -22.04 -35.71
N SER A 43 -18.00 -23.29 -35.80
CA SER A 43 -17.20 -24.54 -35.87
C SER A 43 -16.53 -24.93 -34.54
N VAL A 44 -17.17 -25.74 -33.68
CA VAL A 44 -16.99 -27.21 -33.54
C VAL A 44 -15.52 -27.67 -33.69
N PHE A 45 -14.75 -27.67 -32.60
CA PHE A 45 -13.70 -28.66 -32.30
C PHE A 45 -13.27 -28.51 -30.82
N SER A 46 -13.97 -29.18 -29.91
CA SER A 46 -13.44 -29.52 -28.59
C SER A 46 -12.83 -30.91 -28.67
N LEU A 47 -11.54 -31.08 -28.43
CA LEU A 47 -11.00 -32.23 -27.70
C LEU A 47 -9.52 -32.03 -27.35
N PHE A 48 -9.24 -32.21 -26.06
CA PHE A 48 -7.94 -32.27 -25.35
C PHE A 48 -7.38 -30.98 -24.76
N ALA A 49 -7.85 -30.62 -23.56
CA ALA A 49 -7.00 -30.07 -22.50
C ALA A 49 -7.55 -30.47 -21.11
N ASN A 50 -6.67 -31.01 -20.28
CA ASN A 50 -6.91 -31.62 -18.97
C ASN A 50 -6.81 -30.54 -17.87
N PRO A 51 -7.70 -30.47 -16.86
CA PRO A 51 -7.72 -29.38 -15.90
C PRO A 51 -6.89 -29.70 -14.66
N THR A 52 -5.66 -29.20 -14.60
CA THR A 52 -4.95 -29.10 -13.31
C THR A 52 -4.09 -27.84 -13.27
N LYS A 53 -4.61 -26.82 -12.57
CA LYS A 53 -3.88 -25.74 -11.88
C LYS A 53 -2.46 -25.45 -12.38
N ALA A 54 -2.40 -24.68 -13.45
CA ALA A 54 -1.36 -23.70 -13.76
C ALA A 54 -2.08 -22.62 -14.60
N PHE A 55 -1.65 -21.36 -14.54
CA PHE A 55 -2.11 -20.36 -15.51
C PHE A 55 -2.00 -20.94 -16.93
N ALA A 56 -2.95 -20.68 -17.83
CA ALA A 56 -2.87 -21.24 -19.17
C ALA A 56 -1.83 -20.43 -19.93
N ASP A 57 -0.56 -20.86 -19.88
CA ASP A 57 0.53 -20.23 -20.62
C ASP A 57 0.07 -19.89 -22.04
N LEU A 58 0.36 -18.66 -22.48
CA LEU A 58 0.08 -18.28 -23.86
C LEU A 58 0.75 -19.30 -24.78
N SER A 59 0.24 -19.39 -26.00
CA SER A 59 0.89 -20.13 -27.07
C SER A 59 2.40 -19.78 -27.14
N PRO A 60 3.28 -20.76 -27.43
CA PRO A 60 4.72 -20.55 -27.32
C PRO A 60 5.27 -19.38 -28.16
N ASP A 61 4.61 -19.04 -29.28
CA ASP A 61 4.93 -17.87 -30.08
C ASP A 61 4.65 -16.55 -29.35
N LEU A 62 3.56 -16.48 -28.60
CA LEU A 62 3.18 -15.29 -27.83
C LEU A 62 3.89 -15.19 -26.49
N GLU A 63 4.25 -16.30 -25.84
CA GLU A 63 5.16 -16.24 -24.67
C GLU A 63 6.54 -15.68 -25.05
N LEU A 64 7.04 -16.01 -26.24
CA LEU A 64 8.26 -15.40 -26.76
C LEU A 64 8.06 -13.90 -27.04
N LEU A 65 6.95 -13.52 -27.66
CA LEU A 65 6.63 -12.12 -27.94
C LEU A 65 6.42 -11.30 -26.65
N LYS A 66 5.81 -11.89 -25.63
CA LYS A 66 5.62 -11.31 -24.30
C LYS A 66 6.94 -10.93 -23.64
N ASN A 67 7.91 -11.83 -23.70
CA ASN A 67 9.28 -11.57 -23.23
C ASN A 67 9.96 -10.45 -24.04
N GLN A 68 9.78 -10.42 -25.37
CA GLN A 68 10.33 -9.36 -26.23
C GLN A 68 9.70 -7.99 -25.95
N CYS A 69 8.41 -7.96 -25.65
CA CYS A 69 7.66 -6.77 -25.26
C CYS A 69 7.95 -6.27 -23.84
N GLY A 70 8.77 -7.01 -23.06
CA GLY A 70 9.07 -6.66 -21.66
C GLY A 70 7.84 -6.70 -20.75
N ILE A 71 6.82 -7.50 -21.09
CA ILE A 71 5.60 -7.63 -20.29
C ILE A 71 5.94 -8.49 -19.08
N ASN A 72 6.22 -7.83 -17.96
CA ASN A 72 6.66 -8.49 -16.75
C ASN A 72 5.46 -8.93 -15.90
N VAL A 73 5.43 -10.22 -15.58
CA VAL A 73 4.26 -10.88 -14.96
C VAL A 73 4.10 -10.41 -13.50
N GLU A 74 5.21 -10.09 -12.83
CA GLU A 74 5.26 -9.65 -11.42
C GLU A 74 5.34 -8.11 -11.26
N GLY A 75 5.07 -7.34 -12.32
CA GLY A 75 5.26 -5.88 -12.32
C GLY A 75 6.72 -5.49 -12.57
N ALA A 76 7.13 -4.29 -12.18
CA ALA A 76 8.47 -3.75 -12.46
C ALA A 76 9.63 -4.46 -11.72
N GLY A 77 9.36 -5.52 -10.95
CA GLY A 77 10.37 -6.24 -10.16
C GLY A 77 10.95 -5.41 -9.01
N LYS A 78 10.23 -4.35 -8.58
CA LYS A 78 10.59 -3.51 -7.44
C LYS A 78 9.93 -4.03 -6.17
N ILE A 79 10.53 -3.74 -5.02
CA ILE A 79 10.00 -4.13 -3.71
C ILE A 79 8.58 -3.57 -3.55
N PRO A 80 7.56 -4.41 -3.28
CA PRO A 80 6.22 -3.96 -2.92
C PRO A 80 6.24 -2.90 -1.83
N PHE A 81 5.42 -1.86 -1.98
CA PHE A 81 5.39 -0.72 -1.06
C PHE A 81 3.97 -0.41 -0.59
N ILE A 82 3.75 -0.42 0.74
CA ILE A 82 2.45 -0.13 1.34
C ILE A 82 2.56 1.01 2.35
N CYS A 83 1.72 2.04 2.17
CA CYS A 83 1.53 3.10 3.13
C CYS A 83 0.38 2.80 4.09
N PHE A 84 0.58 3.11 5.37
CA PHE A 84 -0.49 3.25 6.36
C PHE A 84 -0.63 4.72 6.73
N ASP A 85 -1.75 5.29 6.31
CA ASP A 85 -2.17 6.66 6.63
C ASP A 85 -3.14 6.62 7.81
N LEU A 86 -2.64 6.92 9.00
CA LEU A 86 -3.45 7.05 10.21
C LEU A 86 -4.09 8.44 10.20
N ALA A 87 -5.33 8.53 9.72
CA ALA A 87 -5.98 9.82 9.49
C ALA A 87 -6.36 10.50 10.82
N GLY A 88 -5.74 11.65 11.08
CA GLY A 88 -5.81 12.43 12.33
C GLY A 88 -4.44 12.48 13.03
N GLY A 89 -4.44 12.53 14.36
CA GLY A 89 -3.24 12.58 15.21
C GLY A 89 -2.95 11.29 15.98
N ALA A 90 -2.38 10.29 15.31
CA ALA A 90 -1.98 9.05 15.95
C ALA A 90 -0.78 9.24 16.90
N ASN A 91 -0.77 8.44 17.96
CA ASN A 91 0.38 8.36 18.84
C ASN A 91 1.43 7.37 18.30
N ILE A 92 2.28 7.81 17.37
CA ILE A 92 3.37 6.95 16.87
C ILE A 92 4.55 6.95 17.85
N ALA A 93 4.93 8.12 18.38
CA ALA A 93 6.13 8.31 19.21
C ALA A 93 5.90 7.96 20.70
N GLY A 94 6.87 7.30 21.31
CA GLY A 94 6.88 7.00 22.75
C GLY A 94 6.10 5.75 23.07
N SER A 95 4.77 5.85 23.23
CA SER A 95 3.98 4.70 23.69
C SER A 95 3.76 3.60 22.65
N ASN A 96 4.09 3.84 21.38
CA ASN A 96 4.20 2.77 20.38
C ASN A 96 5.67 2.54 20.02
N ILE A 97 6.25 3.40 19.19
CA ILE A 97 7.64 3.30 18.75
C ILE A 97 8.51 4.19 19.66
N LEU A 98 9.61 3.64 20.19
CA LEU A 98 10.53 4.42 21.01
C LEU A 98 11.30 5.41 20.13
N ILE A 99 11.43 6.64 20.61
CA ILE A 99 12.23 7.68 19.97
C ILE A 99 13.12 8.28 21.04
N GLY A 100 14.38 8.49 20.70
CA GLY A 100 15.40 9.00 21.59
C GLY A 100 16.10 10.24 21.05
N GLY A 101 17.19 10.60 21.73
CA GLY A 101 18.11 11.65 21.36
C GLY A 101 19.02 11.28 20.18
N ALA A 102 20.12 12.00 20.06
CA ALA A 102 21.05 11.89 18.92
C ALA A 102 21.76 10.52 18.83
N GLY A 103 21.75 9.73 19.91
CA GLY A 103 22.29 8.37 19.94
C GLY A 103 21.39 7.30 19.30
N GLY A 104 20.15 7.64 18.92
CA GLY A 104 19.15 6.71 18.38
C GLY A 104 18.02 6.39 19.37
N GLN A 105 17.21 5.38 19.08
CA GLN A 105 15.99 5.09 19.86
C GLN A 105 16.25 4.80 21.36
N LEU A 106 17.42 4.25 21.69
CA LEU A 106 17.80 3.89 23.06
C LEU A 106 18.54 5.02 23.81
N ASP A 107 18.76 6.18 23.18
CA ASP A 107 19.19 7.40 23.84
C ASP A 107 17.96 8.05 24.50
N PHE A 108 17.52 7.48 25.62
CA PHE A 108 16.19 7.75 26.18
C PHE A 108 15.95 9.22 26.56
N LEU A 109 14.69 9.63 26.40
CA LEU A 109 14.22 10.97 26.76
C LEU A 109 14.07 11.13 28.28
N SER A 110 13.82 12.36 28.74
CA SER A 110 13.51 12.59 30.15
C SER A 110 12.15 11.97 30.53
N THR A 111 11.95 11.69 31.83
CA THR A 111 10.63 11.25 32.34
C THR A 111 9.51 12.22 31.97
N GLN A 112 9.79 13.53 31.95
CA GLN A 112 8.81 14.54 31.55
C GLN A 112 8.51 14.48 30.04
N GLY A 113 9.51 14.17 29.22
CA GLY A 113 9.34 13.91 27.79
C GLY A 113 8.45 12.69 27.54
N TYR A 114 8.70 11.58 28.23
CA TYR A 114 7.84 10.40 28.15
C TYR A 114 6.42 10.66 28.67
N SER A 115 6.27 11.46 29.73
CA SER A 115 4.96 11.91 30.21
C SER A 115 4.19 12.71 29.15
N LYS A 116 4.88 13.59 28.38
CA LYS A 116 4.30 14.28 27.22
C LYS A 116 3.87 13.29 26.12
N LEU A 117 4.62 12.20 25.94
CA LEU A 117 4.28 11.06 25.07
C LEU A 117 3.36 10.03 25.76
N GLY A 118 2.64 10.42 26.81
CA GLY A 118 1.59 9.62 27.45
C GLY A 118 2.07 8.37 28.18
N LEU A 119 3.34 8.31 28.59
CA LEU A 119 3.86 7.25 29.45
C LEU A 119 4.13 7.80 30.86
N PRO A 120 3.54 7.22 31.92
CA PRO A 120 3.86 7.59 33.29
C PRO A 120 5.28 7.16 33.69
N ALA A 121 5.78 7.69 34.81
CA ALA A 121 7.17 7.50 35.25
C ALA A 121 7.55 6.04 35.54
N ASP A 122 6.57 5.21 35.93
CA ASP A 122 6.72 3.78 36.19
C ASP A 122 6.59 2.91 34.93
N MET A 123 6.30 3.52 33.77
CA MET A 123 6.25 2.88 32.46
C MET A 123 7.25 3.49 31.47
N VAL A 124 8.23 4.29 31.90
CA VAL A 124 9.29 4.73 30.97
C VAL A 124 10.18 3.54 30.58
N PRO A 125 10.91 3.58 29.44
CA PRO A 125 11.70 2.44 28.96
C PRO A 125 12.64 1.81 30.00
N THR A 126 13.22 2.65 30.87
CA THR A 126 14.15 2.24 31.94
C THR A 126 13.47 1.85 33.26
N ALA A 127 12.14 1.95 33.36
CA ALA A 127 11.42 1.57 34.56
C ALA A 127 11.43 0.05 34.75
N VAL A 128 11.28 -0.38 36.01
CA VAL A 128 11.22 -1.81 36.34
C VAL A 128 9.91 -2.38 35.84
N ASN A 129 9.99 -3.26 34.86
CA ASN A 129 8.85 -4.01 34.35
C ASN A 129 8.77 -5.37 35.05
N ALA A 130 7.70 -5.62 35.81
CA ALA A 130 7.52 -6.91 36.49
C ALA A 130 7.44 -8.10 35.52
N ALA A 131 6.95 -7.90 34.30
CA ALA A 131 6.88 -8.93 33.27
C ALA A 131 8.22 -9.18 32.56
N ASN A 132 9.12 -8.19 32.55
CA ASN A 132 10.47 -8.32 32.01
C ASN A 132 11.47 -7.48 32.82
N PRO A 133 11.91 -7.95 34.00
CA PRO A 133 12.75 -7.16 34.89
C PRO A 133 14.11 -6.76 34.28
N ALA A 134 14.62 -7.54 33.32
CA ALA A 134 15.91 -7.31 32.69
C ALA A 134 15.84 -6.38 31.45
N GLY A 135 14.73 -6.41 30.71
CA GLY A 135 14.53 -5.61 29.49
C GLY A 135 13.72 -4.34 29.67
N GLY A 136 13.15 -4.10 30.87
CA GLY A 136 12.32 -2.93 31.13
C GLY A 136 11.10 -2.90 30.21
N PHE A 137 10.78 -1.71 29.69
CA PHE A 137 9.68 -1.50 28.74
C PHE A 137 10.15 -1.40 27.28
N VAL A 138 11.25 -2.07 26.91
CA VAL A 138 11.79 -2.10 25.55
C VAL A 138 11.50 -3.45 24.90
N ASN A 139 11.03 -3.43 23.65
CA ASN A 139 10.93 -4.62 22.79
C ASN A 139 11.50 -4.30 21.39
N ASP A 140 12.51 -5.06 20.97
CA ASP A 140 13.23 -4.94 19.69
C ASP A 140 13.04 -6.16 18.78
N GLN A 141 12.00 -6.95 19.02
CA GLN A 141 11.71 -8.20 18.33
C GLN A 141 11.57 -8.02 16.81
N LEU A 142 11.06 -6.86 16.37
CA LEU A 142 10.94 -6.48 14.95
C LEU A 142 12.15 -5.70 14.42
N GLY A 143 13.26 -5.69 15.14
CA GLY A 143 14.45 -4.88 14.84
C GLY A 143 14.31 -3.42 15.27
N LEU A 144 13.18 -2.78 14.97
CA LEU A 144 12.83 -1.45 15.48
C LEU A 144 12.44 -1.53 16.96
N ALA A 145 12.89 -0.58 17.78
CA ALA A 145 12.54 -0.55 19.20
C ALA A 145 11.13 0.03 19.43
N PHE A 146 10.25 -0.79 20.01
CA PHE A 146 8.92 -0.41 20.48
C PHE A 146 8.88 -0.37 22.01
N HIS A 147 7.92 0.38 22.53
CA HIS A 147 7.52 0.24 23.92
C HIS A 147 6.88 -1.14 24.09
N SER A 148 7.30 -1.93 25.08
CA SER A 148 6.84 -3.31 25.22
C SER A 148 5.33 -3.45 25.47
N ASP A 149 4.70 -2.40 26.00
CA ASP A 149 3.25 -2.31 26.21
C ASP A 149 2.49 -1.65 25.04
N SER A 150 3.13 -1.46 23.90
CA SER A 150 2.51 -0.90 22.68
C SER A 150 1.42 -1.83 22.14
N GLN A 151 0.20 -1.32 21.99
CA GLN A 151 -0.86 -2.10 21.33
C GLN A 151 -0.65 -2.22 19.82
N MET A 152 0.00 -1.24 19.18
CA MET A 152 0.42 -1.39 17.78
C MET A 152 1.41 -2.55 17.61
N LEU A 153 2.42 -2.66 18.48
CA LEU A 153 3.33 -3.81 18.50
C LEU A 153 2.57 -5.12 18.75
N ALA A 154 1.70 -5.15 19.76
CA ALA A 154 0.89 -6.32 20.08
C ALA A 154 0.10 -6.79 18.86
N GLY A 155 -0.53 -5.87 18.12
CA GLY A 155 -1.27 -6.19 16.90
C GLY A 155 -0.39 -6.74 15.78
N ILE A 156 0.82 -6.20 15.60
CA ILE A 156 1.78 -6.72 14.61
C ILE A 156 2.19 -8.14 14.98
N LEU A 157 2.54 -8.37 16.25
CA LEU A 157 2.99 -9.67 16.74
C LEU A 157 1.87 -10.72 16.73
N GLU A 158 0.61 -10.33 16.96
CA GLU A 158 -0.55 -11.23 16.83
C GLU A 158 -0.76 -11.77 15.41
N ARG A 159 -0.33 -11.01 14.39
CA ARG A 159 -0.55 -11.36 12.96
C ARG A 159 0.69 -11.85 12.25
N THR A 160 1.83 -11.95 12.92
CA THR A 160 3.09 -12.39 12.32
C THR A 160 3.65 -13.62 13.02
N SER A 161 4.26 -14.51 12.25
CA SER A 161 5.04 -15.61 12.82
C SER A 161 6.37 -15.12 13.39
N MET A 162 6.97 -15.90 14.30
CA MET A 162 8.33 -15.58 14.82
C MET A 162 9.38 -15.50 13.70
N ALA A 163 9.21 -16.30 12.64
CA ALA A 163 10.09 -16.25 11.47
C ALA A 163 9.96 -14.89 10.76
N THR A 164 8.74 -14.44 10.47
CA THR A 164 8.47 -13.13 9.87
C THR A 164 9.04 -11.99 10.70
N GLN A 165 8.87 -12.05 12.03
CA GLN A 165 9.40 -11.06 12.97
C GLN A 165 10.94 -11.03 12.96
N SER A 166 11.59 -12.21 12.95
CA SER A 166 13.04 -12.31 12.89
C SER A 166 13.63 -11.74 11.60
N MET A 167 12.84 -11.67 10.52
CA MET A 167 13.24 -11.20 9.19
C MET A 167 12.77 -9.76 8.90
N THR A 168 12.18 -9.10 9.89
CA THR A 168 11.76 -7.70 9.80
C THR A 168 12.76 -6.80 10.53
N ASN A 169 13.01 -5.61 9.97
CA ASN A 169 13.68 -4.51 10.66
C ASN A 169 12.92 -3.19 10.38
N GLY A 170 13.21 -2.12 11.10
CA GLY A 170 12.57 -0.83 10.87
C GLY A 170 13.46 0.35 11.26
N ALA A 171 13.07 1.52 10.78
CA ALA A 171 13.66 2.80 11.15
C ALA A 171 12.57 3.86 11.37
N VAL A 172 12.83 4.79 12.29
CA VAL A 172 11.89 5.86 12.67
C VAL A 172 12.45 7.23 12.31
N MET A 173 11.56 8.14 11.91
CA MET A 173 11.86 9.48 11.46
C MET A 173 11.04 10.47 12.29
N PRO A 174 11.58 11.01 13.40
CA PRO A 174 10.96 12.12 14.10
C PRO A 174 10.95 13.36 13.19
N SER A 175 9.75 13.83 12.85
CA SER A 175 9.55 14.90 11.88
C SER A 175 8.28 15.66 12.18
N ARG A 176 8.36 16.99 12.24
CA ARG A 176 7.18 17.83 12.44
C ARG A 176 6.26 17.74 11.22
N SER A 177 4.98 17.56 11.49
CA SER A 177 3.88 17.74 10.54
C SER A 177 2.95 18.83 11.06
N GLU A 178 2.17 19.46 10.18
CA GLU A 178 1.02 20.23 10.67
C GLU A 178 0.01 19.26 11.29
N ASN A 179 -0.88 19.75 12.16
CA ASN A 179 -1.85 18.90 12.81
C ASN A 179 -3.21 19.03 12.11
N ASP A 180 -3.81 17.89 11.76
CA ASP A 180 -5.24 17.75 11.45
C ASP A 180 -5.76 18.64 10.31
N THR A 181 -5.01 18.73 9.21
CA THR A 181 -5.42 19.56 8.07
C THR A 181 -5.72 18.78 6.80
N GLY A 182 -5.43 17.48 6.71
CA GLY A 182 -5.44 16.72 5.45
C GLY A 182 -4.42 17.20 4.42
N ASN A 183 -3.86 18.39 4.63
CA ASN A 183 -3.04 19.14 3.68
C ASN A 183 -1.56 18.79 3.78
N ASN A 184 -1.16 18.02 4.79
CA ASN A 184 0.21 17.57 4.90
C ASN A 184 0.55 16.68 3.69
N PRO A 185 1.60 17.01 2.91
CA PRO A 185 1.99 16.23 1.74
C PRO A 185 2.76 14.96 2.14
N HIS A 186 2.19 14.12 3.00
CA HIS A 186 2.83 12.92 3.56
C HIS A 186 2.84 11.72 2.63
N ASN A 187 1.92 11.67 1.64
CA ASN A 187 1.74 10.48 0.84
C ASN A 187 2.86 10.33 -0.22
N PRO A 188 3.72 9.30 -0.14
CA PRO A 188 4.87 9.16 -1.02
C PRO A 188 4.57 8.39 -2.31
N MET A 189 3.32 7.99 -2.58
CA MET A 189 2.98 7.02 -3.62
C MET A 189 3.48 7.41 -5.00
N PHE A 190 3.31 8.67 -5.39
CA PHE A 190 3.83 9.16 -6.67
C PHE A 190 5.36 9.18 -6.74
N ALA A 191 6.04 9.48 -5.62
CA ALA A 191 7.49 9.43 -5.54
C ALA A 191 8.01 7.99 -5.71
N ILE A 192 7.33 7.03 -5.09
CA ILE A 192 7.65 5.59 -5.20
C ILE A 192 7.37 5.07 -6.61
N ALA A 193 6.27 5.49 -7.24
CA ALA A 193 5.99 5.19 -8.65
C ALA A 193 7.11 5.73 -9.56
N LYS A 194 7.55 6.96 -9.31
CA LYS A 194 8.65 7.60 -10.05
C LYS A 194 10.00 6.91 -9.84
N ALA A 195 10.22 6.31 -8.67
CA ALA A 195 11.37 5.46 -8.40
C ALA A 195 11.33 4.12 -9.18
N GLY A 196 10.21 3.80 -9.84
CA GLY A 196 10.05 2.67 -10.73
C GLY A 196 9.06 1.61 -10.23
N ALA A 197 8.38 1.84 -9.10
CA ALA A 197 7.36 0.92 -8.60
C ALA A 197 6.12 0.96 -9.51
N ASN A 198 5.96 -0.04 -10.36
CA ASN A 198 4.82 -0.16 -11.26
C ASN A 198 4.28 -1.59 -11.27
N GLY A 199 2.97 -1.74 -11.10
CA GLY A 199 2.30 -3.03 -11.08
C GLY A 199 1.93 -3.53 -12.46
N SER A 200 1.63 -4.82 -12.58
CA SER A 200 1.21 -5.43 -13.85
C SER A 200 -0.18 -4.93 -14.31
N LEU A 201 -1.07 -4.61 -13.37
CA LEU A 201 -2.42 -4.09 -13.65
C LEU A 201 -2.48 -2.56 -13.56
N MET A 202 -1.92 -1.99 -12.50
CA MET A 202 -1.96 -0.56 -12.26
C MET A 202 -0.72 -0.05 -11.52
N PRO A 203 -0.34 1.22 -11.73
CA PRO A 203 0.80 1.78 -11.03
C PRO A 203 0.53 1.91 -9.53
N LEU A 204 -0.61 2.51 -9.15
CA LEU A 204 -0.92 2.85 -7.76
C LEU A 204 -2.36 2.51 -7.39
N ILE A 205 -2.55 2.12 -6.13
CA ILE A 205 -3.87 1.96 -5.50
C ILE A 205 -3.95 2.71 -4.18
N GLY A 206 -5.16 3.07 -3.77
CA GLY A 206 -5.40 3.72 -2.48
C GLY A 206 -6.80 3.45 -1.97
N SER A 207 -6.98 3.51 -0.66
CA SER A 207 -8.29 3.21 -0.05
C SER A 207 -9.24 4.39 0.09
N ARG A 208 -8.84 5.57 -0.39
CA ARG A 208 -9.69 6.77 -0.47
C ARG A 208 -9.84 7.22 -1.92
N ASN A 209 -10.98 7.83 -2.22
CA ASN A 209 -11.20 8.47 -3.51
C ASN A 209 -10.66 9.92 -3.47
N SER A 210 -9.34 10.04 -3.54
CA SER A 210 -8.62 11.33 -3.57
C SER A 210 -7.48 11.26 -4.59
N ASP A 211 -6.82 12.39 -4.86
CA ASP A 211 -5.69 12.43 -5.80
C ASP A 211 -4.49 11.60 -5.31
N SER A 212 -4.28 11.52 -4.00
CA SER A 212 -3.23 10.68 -3.38
C SER A 212 -3.69 9.24 -3.11
N GLY A 213 -4.99 8.93 -3.25
CA GLY A 213 -5.57 7.66 -2.81
C GLY A 213 -5.66 7.51 -1.29
N ALA A 214 -5.40 8.58 -0.52
CA ALA A 214 -5.29 8.59 0.94
C ALA A 214 -6.01 9.81 1.58
N ASN A 215 -5.91 9.96 2.91
CA ASN A 215 -6.35 11.19 3.61
C ASN A 215 -5.34 12.32 3.36
N SER A 216 -4.06 12.01 3.57
CA SER A 216 -2.98 12.98 3.38
C SER A 216 -2.71 13.26 1.90
N MET A 217 -2.38 14.51 1.57
CA MET A 217 -1.99 14.91 0.21
C MET A 217 -0.68 14.26 -0.24
N ALA A 218 -0.46 14.21 -1.54
CA ALA A 218 0.84 13.91 -2.12
C ALA A 218 1.64 15.20 -2.37
N PRO A 219 2.98 15.20 -2.27
CA PRO A 219 3.79 16.34 -2.68
C PRO A 219 3.56 16.73 -4.14
N ALA A 220 3.36 18.02 -4.39
CA ALA A 220 3.12 18.55 -5.73
C ALA A 220 4.28 18.27 -6.71
N GLU A 221 5.51 18.14 -6.21
CA GLU A 221 6.70 17.81 -7.02
C GLU A 221 6.57 16.47 -7.76
N PHE A 222 5.86 15.50 -7.17
CA PHE A 222 5.76 14.15 -7.72
C PHE A 222 4.43 13.88 -8.43
N TYR A 223 3.45 14.77 -8.29
CA TYR A 223 2.11 14.54 -8.81
C TYR A 223 2.11 14.25 -10.31
N ASN A 224 1.51 13.12 -10.69
CA ASN A 224 1.29 12.74 -12.07
C ASN A 224 -0.14 12.21 -12.26
N PRO A 225 -1.02 12.93 -12.98
CA PRO A 225 -2.40 12.48 -13.23
C PRO A 225 -2.51 11.09 -13.87
N GLU A 226 -1.52 10.67 -14.67
CA GLU A 226 -1.53 9.36 -15.34
C GLU A 226 -1.38 8.19 -14.37
N TRP A 227 -0.85 8.44 -13.17
CA TRP A 227 -0.67 7.43 -12.13
C TRP A 227 -1.67 7.56 -11.00
N ARG A 228 -2.74 8.36 -11.19
CA ARG A 228 -3.73 8.59 -10.13
C ARG A 228 -4.20 7.25 -9.54
N PRO A 229 -4.11 7.05 -8.21
CA PRO A 229 -4.39 5.75 -7.60
C PRO A 229 -5.83 5.29 -7.82
N THR A 230 -5.99 4.00 -8.16
CA THR A 230 -7.31 3.37 -8.22
C THR A 230 -7.84 3.13 -6.80
N LYS A 231 -9.09 3.51 -6.56
CA LYS A 231 -9.72 3.38 -5.24
C LYS A 231 -10.07 1.92 -4.94
N ILE A 232 -9.47 1.35 -3.89
CA ILE A 232 -9.68 -0.02 -3.41
C ILE A 232 -9.92 0.00 -1.89
N ASP A 233 -11.16 -0.24 -1.45
CA ASP A 233 -11.48 -0.32 -0.01
C ASP A 233 -12.19 -1.62 0.42
N ARG A 234 -12.45 -2.53 -0.52
CA ARG A 234 -13.16 -3.79 -0.27
C ARG A 234 -12.85 -4.86 -1.33
N PRO A 235 -13.12 -6.15 -1.04
CA PRO A 235 -12.87 -7.25 -1.98
C PRO A 235 -13.58 -7.09 -3.33
N SER A 236 -14.81 -6.56 -3.35
CA SER A 236 -15.55 -6.35 -4.60
C SER A 236 -14.92 -5.28 -5.51
N ASP A 237 -14.15 -4.33 -4.97
CA ASP A 237 -13.42 -3.37 -5.79
C ASP A 237 -12.27 -4.08 -6.53
N VAL A 238 -11.67 -5.10 -5.90
CA VAL A 238 -10.58 -5.90 -6.44
C VAL A 238 -11.06 -6.84 -7.54
N THR A 239 -12.16 -7.56 -7.32
CA THR A 239 -12.73 -8.44 -8.34
C THR A 239 -13.32 -7.67 -9.52
N GLY A 240 -13.75 -6.43 -9.30
CA GLY A 240 -14.21 -5.53 -10.37
C GLY A 240 -13.11 -4.87 -11.21
N LEU A 241 -11.82 -5.05 -10.87
CA LEU A 241 -10.70 -4.48 -11.64
C LEU A 241 -10.56 -5.13 -13.02
N VAL A 242 -10.89 -6.41 -13.10
CA VAL A 242 -10.81 -7.19 -14.32
C VAL A 242 -12.20 -7.75 -14.60
N ASP A 243 -13.12 -6.83 -14.91
CA ASP A 243 -14.32 -7.19 -15.64
C ASP A 243 -14.00 -6.99 -17.14
N VAL A 244 -13.46 -8.03 -17.74
CA VAL A 244 -13.16 -8.13 -19.19
C VAL A 244 -14.43 -8.19 -20.05
N GLY A 245 -15.59 -7.90 -19.46
CA GLY A 245 -16.91 -7.91 -20.09
C GLY A 245 -17.45 -9.32 -20.26
N ASP A 246 -18.71 -9.38 -20.71
CA ASP A 246 -19.50 -10.60 -20.97
C ASP A 246 -18.83 -11.62 -21.93
N LEU A 247 -17.64 -11.34 -22.47
CA LEU A 247 -16.89 -12.28 -23.30
C LEU A 247 -16.58 -13.58 -22.54
N PHE A 248 -16.28 -13.51 -21.24
CA PHE A 248 -16.11 -14.69 -20.36
C PHE A 248 -17.43 -15.21 -19.78
N GLY A 249 -18.51 -14.43 -19.90
CA GLY A 249 -19.88 -14.92 -19.69
C GLY A 249 -20.39 -15.76 -20.88
N LEU A 250 -19.73 -15.63 -22.05
CA LEU A 250 -20.07 -16.28 -23.32
C LEU A 250 -19.08 -17.37 -23.73
N LEU A 251 -17.82 -17.25 -23.35
CA LEU A 251 -16.71 -18.17 -23.64
C LEU A 251 -16.03 -18.59 -22.34
N ASP A 252 -15.48 -19.79 -22.28
CA ASP A 252 -14.59 -20.13 -21.17
C ASP A 252 -13.24 -19.39 -21.30
N GLN A 253 -12.44 -19.44 -20.23
CA GLN A 253 -11.19 -18.68 -20.16
C GLN A 253 -10.20 -19.03 -21.27
N ASN A 254 -10.14 -20.31 -21.65
CA ASN A 254 -9.24 -20.79 -22.69
C ASN A 254 -9.69 -20.30 -24.07
N ASP A 255 -10.99 -20.31 -24.33
CA ASP A 255 -11.58 -19.81 -25.56
C ASP A 255 -11.37 -18.30 -25.71
N ALA A 256 -11.53 -17.53 -24.64
CA ALA A 256 -11.27 -16.09 -24.64
C ALA A 256 -9.78 -15.79 -24.92
N VAL A 257 -8.85 -16.52 -24.30
CA VAL A 257 -7.41 -16.41 -24.59
C VAL A 257 -7.15 -16.72 -26.06
N ALA A 258 -7.63 -17.86 -26.57
CA ALA A 258 -7.42 -18.27 -27.96
C ALA A 258 -7.96 -17.23 -28.99
N VAL A 259 -9.08 -16.58 -28.70
CA VAL A 259 -9.61 -15.46 -29.50
C VAL A 259 -8.66 -14.26 -29.46
N MET A 260 -8.16 -13.89 -28.28
CA MET A 260 -7.21 -12.77 -28.12
C MET A 260 -5.88 -13.04 -28.84
N GLU A 261 -5.36 -14.26 -28.76
CA GLU A 261 -4.19 -14.67 -29.53
C GLU A 261 -4.43 -14.58 -31.04
N SER A 262 -5.61 -14.99 -31.50
CA SER A 262 -5.99 -14.90 -32.91
C SER A 262 -6.10 -13.45 -33.39
N ILE A 263 -6.61 -12.55 -32.54
CA ILE A 263 -6.67 -11.10 -32.80
C ILE A 263 -5.25 -10.53 -32.89
N GLN A 264 -4.34 -10.90 -31.98
CA GLN A 264 -2.94 -10.49 -32.04
C GLN A 264 -2.32 -10.90 -33.37
N ARG A 265 -2.43 -12.18 -33.76
CA ARG A 265 -1.83 -12.71 -34.99
C ARG A 265 -2.41 -12.06 -36.25
N LEU A 266 -3.71 -11.76 -36.26
CA LEU A 266 -4.37 -11.04 -37.35
C LEU A 266 -3.89 -9.58 -37.44
N SER A 267 -3.80 -8.91 -36.30
CA SER A 267 -3.35 -7.52 -36.19
C SER A 267 -1.90 -7.38 -36.67
N ASP A 268 -1.00 -8.27 -36.24
CA ASP A 268 0.39 -8.29 -36.71
C ASP A 268 0.50 -8.45 -38.23
N LYS A 269 -0.23 -9.43 -38.79
CA LYS A 269 -0.25 -9.65 -40.25
C LYS A 269 -0.76 -8.44 -41.02
N LYS A 270 -1.70 -7.67 -40.44
CA LYS A 270 -2.24 -6.46 -41.04
C LYS A 270 -1.27 -5.30 -40.90
N LEU A 271 -0.68 -5.08 -39.73
CA LEU A 271 0.31 -4.04 -39.47
C LEU A 271 1.55 -4.20 -40.36
N ALA A 272 1.96 -5.43 -40.66
CA ALA A 272 3.03 -5.71 -41.63
C ALA A 272 2.74 -5.21 -43.06
N ARG A 273 1.46 -4.98 -43.41
CA ARG A 273 1.03 -4.50 -44.74
C ARG A 273 0.61 -3.04 -44.75
N VAL A 274 0.58 -2.37 -43.60
CA VAL A 274 0.17 -0.97 -43.46
C VAL A 274 1.41 -0.12 -43.32
N ASN A 275 1.49 1.01 -44.02
CA ASN A 275 2.46 2.07 -43.72
C ASN A 275 1.68 3.19 -43.03
N THR A 276 2.02 3.51 -41.78
CA THR A 276 1.33 4.56 -41.01
C THR A 276 1.67 5.97 -41.50
N GLY A 277 2.67 6.12 -42.37
CA GLY A 277 3.10 7.40 -42.94
C GLY A 277 3.85 8.30 -41.96
N VAL A 278 4.22 7.78 -40.78
CA VAL A 278 4.97 8.51 -39.75
C VAL A 278 6.44 8.03 -39.69
N THR A 279 7.33 8.87 -39.18
CA THR A 279 8.76 8.56 -39.05
C THR A 279 9.07 7.44 -38.04
N ARG A 280 8.13 7.13 -37.15
CA ARG A 280 8.23 6.08 -36.11
C ARG A 280 7.29 4.90 -36.36
N ASP A 281 7.05 4.57 -37.63
CA ASP A 281 6.12 3.52 -38.06
C ASP A 281 6.38 2.17 -37.38
N GLU A 282 7.64 1.72 -37.36
CA GLU A 282 8.04 0.45 -36.74
C GLU A 282 7.75 0.42 -35.23
N VAL A 283 8.11 1.49 -34.50
CA VAL A 283 7.86 1.61 -33.05
C VAL A 283 6.36 1.59 -32.74
N ILE A 284 5.54 2.27 -33.55
CA ILE A 284 4.08 2.27 -33.34
C ILE A 284 3.49 0.88 -33.56
N LYS A 285 3.94 0.17 -34.59
CA LYS A 285 3.48 -1.20 -34.86
C LYS A 285 3.88 -2.16 -33.74
N GLU A 286 5.11 -2.03 -33.23
CA GLU A 286 5.60 -2.79 -32.08
C GLU A 286 4.76 -2.51 -30.83
N LEU A 287 4.48 -1.23 -30.51
CA LEU A 287 3.62 -0.86 -29.39
C LEU A 287 2.21 -1.44 -29.49
N VAL A 288 1.61 -1.43 -30.70
CA VAL A 288 0.28 -2.01 -30.93
C VAL A 288 0.32 -3.53 -30.78
N SER A 289 1.34 -4.19 -31.32
CA SER A 289 1.53 -5.64 -31.19
C SER A 289 1.66 -6.06 -29.72
N CYS A 290 2.55 -5.40 -28.97
CA CYS A 290 2.73 -5.62 -27.55
C CYS A 290 1.47 -5.31 -26.73
N GLY A 291 0.66 -4.33 -27.16
CA GLY A 291 -0.65 -4.05 -26.56
C GLY A 291 -1.61 -5.24 -26.66
N TYR A 292 -1.67 -5.92 -27.81
CA TYR A 292 -2.51 -7.12 -27.98
C TYR A 292 -1.99 -8.32 -27.18
N VAL A 293 -0.67 -8.55 -27.16
CA VAL A 293 -0.06 -9.59 -26.32
C VAL A 293 -0.37 -9.34 -24.85
N LYS A 294 -0.23 -8.10 -24.39
CA LYS A 294 -0.55 -7.72 -23.00
C LYS A 294 -2.01 -8.02 -22.69
N SER A 295 -2.94 -7.69 -23.58
CA SER A 295 -4.36 -7.99 -23.36
C SER A 295 -4.64 -9.50 -23.31
N ALA A 296 -3.95 -10.31 -24.11
CA ALA A 296 -4.05 -11.77 -24.04
C ALA A 296 -3.49 -12.33 -22.72
N ASP A 297 -2.32 -11.85 -22.27
CA ASP A 297 -1.73 -12.21 -20.96
C ASP A 297 -2.66 -11.83 -19.80
N LEU A 298 -3.26 -10.65 -19.83
CA LEU A 298 -4.22 -10.22 -18.80
C LEU A 298 -5.48 -11.09 -18.79
N ALA A 299 -5.98 -11.48 -19.96
CA ALA A 299 -7.15 -12.34 -20.12
C ALA A 299 -6.88 -13.75 -19.57
N ASP A 300 -5.69 -14.30 -19.85
CA ASP A 300 -5.26 -15.56 -19.26
C ASP A 300 -5.13 -15.47 -17.73
N ARG A 301 -4.47 -14.45 -17.22
CA ARG A 301 -4.16 -14.42 -15.78
C ARG A 301 -5.33 -14.04 -14.90
N PHE A 302 -6.20 -13.17 -15.40
CA PHE A 302 -7.24 -12.52 -14.62
C PHE A 302 -8.66 -12.81 -15.14
N GLY A 303 -8.82 -13.69 -16.13
CA GLY A 303 -10.12 -14.17 -16.60
C GLY A 303 -10.96 -14.85 -15.51
N ASN A 304 -10.33 -15.29 -14.41
CA ASN A 304 -11.01 -15.68 -13.18
C ASN A 304 -10.80 -14.63 -12.07
N PRO A 305 -11.84 -13.82 -11.73
CA PRO A 305 -11.77 -12.81 -10.68
C PRO A 305 -11.41 -13.36 -9.28
N ALA A 306 -11.61 -14.67 -9.03
CA ALA A 306 -11.25 -15.29 -7.76
C ALA A 306 -9.73 -15.27 -7.49
N THR A 307 -8.90 -15.10 -8.52
CA THR A 307 -7.44 -14.96 -8.37
C THR A 307 -7.04 -13.67 -7.65
N LEU A 308 -7.86 -12.63 -7.83
CA LEU A 308 -7.68 -11.32 -7.23
C LEU A 308 -8.40 -11.20 -5.88
N ASP A 309 -9.44 -11.98 -5.64
CA ASP A 309 -10.27 -11.90 -4.44
C ASP A 309 -9.47 -12.27 -3.17
N PRO A 310 -9.22 -11.32 -2.24
CA PRO A 310 -8.55 -11.64 -0.98
C PRO A 310 -9.38 -12.57 -0.08
N ALA A 311 -10.71 -12.63 -0.23
CA ALA A 311 -11.55 -13.52 0.58
C ALA A 311 -11.47 -14.99 0.12
N ALA A 312 -11.06 -15.22 -1.13
CA ALA A 312 -10.84 -16.56 -1.68
C ALA A 312 -9.40 -17.07 -1.49
N ASP A 313 -8.49 -16.20 -1.04
CA ASP A 313 -7.09 -16.55 -0.81
C ASP A 313 -6.91 -17.24 0.56
N PRO A 314 -6.56 -18.54 0.59
CA PRO A 314 -6.41 -19.29 1.84
C PRO A 314 -5.22 -18.81 2.69
N ASP A 315 -4.24 -18.11 2.10
CA ASP A 315 -3.15 -17.51 2.86
C ASP A 315 -3.61 -16.24 3.60
N ILE A 316 -4.74 -15.66 3.21
CA ILE A 316 -5.32 -14.45 3.81
C ILE A 316 -6.48 -14.80 4.74
N VAL A 317 -7.47 -15.57 4.26
CA VAL A 317 -8.70 -15.86 5.00
C VAL A 317 -8.94 -17.36 5.10
N GLY A 318 -9.29 -17.83 6.30
CA GLY A 318 -9.71 -19.22 6.56
C GLY A 318 -8.96 -19.83 7.74
N ASP A 319 -9.09 -21.15 7.92
CA ASP A 319 -8.54 -21.87 9.09
C ASP A 319 -7.01 -21.78 9.19
N GLY A 320 -6.31 -21.67 8.05
CA GLY A 320 -4.87 -21.41 7.97
C GLY A 320 -4.51 -19.97 7.59
N GLY A 321 -5.50 -19.11 7.38
CA GLY A 321 -5.29 -17.73 6.92
C GLY A 321 -4.76 -16.81 8.02
N ILE A 322 -4.33 -15.61 7.63
CA ILE A 322 -3.96 -14.55 8.56
C ILE A 322 -5.17 -14.07 9.38
N PHE A 323 -6.33 -14.03 8.73
CA PHE A 323 -7.62 -13.72 9.35
C PHE A 323 -8.50 -14.97 9.34
N SER A 324 -9.20 -15.19 10.46
CA SER A 324 -10.35 -16.09 10.41
C SER A 324 -11.47 -15.44 9.59
N SER A 325 -12.34 -16.27 9.00
CA SER A 325 -13.50 -15.77 8.24
C SER A 325 -14.41 -14.87 9.08
N ALA A 326 -14.53 -15.14 10.38
CA ALA A 326 -15.34 -14.32 11.29
C ALA A 326 -14.72 -12.93 11.48
N GLU A 327 -13.42 -12.85 11.77
CA GLU A 327 -12.71 -11.59 11.95
C GLU A 327 -12.77 -10.74 10.67
N PHE A 328 -12.44 -11.35 9.53
CA PHE A 328 -12.46 -10.71 8.22
C PHE A 328 -13.83 -10.10 7.91
N ASN A 329 -14.92 -10.81 8.19
CA ASN A 329 -16.28 -10.32 7.94
C ASN A 329 -16.75 -9.29 8.97
N SER A 330 -16.19 -9.30 10.18
CA SER A 330 -16.57 -8.37 11.26
C SER A 330 -15.96 -6.98 11.12
N ASP A 331 -14.76 -6.84 10.52
CA ASP A 331 -14.03 -5.56 10.47
C ASP A 331 -13.72 -5.12 9.03
N ALA A 332 -14.21 -3.95 8.64
CA ALA A 332 -13.97 -3.39 7.32
C ALA A 332 -12.50 -3.00 7.08
N GLU A 333 -11.75 -2.69 8.14
CA GLU A 333 -10.33 -2.35 8.06
C GLU A 333 -9.49 -3.58 7.66
N PHE A 334 -9.87 -4.78 8.11
CA PHE A 334 -9.22 -6.03 7.70
C PHE A 334 -9.51 -6.35 6.23
N ARG A 335 -10.75 -6.18 5.78
CA ARG A 335 -11.11 -6.39 4.36
C ARG A 335 -10.38 -5.44 3.43
N LYS A 336 -10.34 -4.15 3.78
CA LYS A 336 -9.59 -3.12 3.05
C LYS A 336 -8.10 -3.44 2.98
N THR A 337 -7.49 -3.76 4.12
CA THR A 337 -6.06 -4.08 4.21
C THR A 337 -5.75 -5.31 3.37
N ALA A 338 -6.57 -6.35 3.47
CA ALA A 338 -6.43 -7.57 2.68
C ALA A 338 -6.53 -7.30 1.17
N SER A 339 -7.47 -6.45 0.74
CA SER A 339 -7.58 -6.04 -0.66
C SER A 339 -6.35 -5.31 -1.18
N VAL A 340 -5.81 -4.36 -0.40
CA VAL A 340 -4.60 -3.62 -0.80
C VAL A 340 -3.36 -4.51 -0.78
N MET A 341 -3.16 -5.30 0.29
CA MET A 341 -1.98 -6.16 0.41
C MET A 341 -1.95 -7.25 -0.66
N LYS A 342 -3.11 -7.83 -1.01
CA LYS A 342 -3.24 -8.84 -2.07
C LYS A 342 -2.77 -8.30 -3.41
N LEU A 343 -3.16 -7.08 -3.75
CA LEU A 343 -2.78 -6.44 -5.01
C LEU A 343 -1.30 -6.02 -5.04
N VAL A 344 -0.80 -5.46 -3.95
CA VAL A 344 0.57 -4.92 -3.90
C VAL A 344 1.61 -6.03 -3.78
N VAL A 345 1.44 -6.99 -2.86
CA VAL A 345 2.42 -8.05 -2.61
C VAL A 345 2.55 -9.01 -3.80
N ASN A 346 1.47 -9.23 -4.56
CA ASN A 346 1.52 -10.05 -5.77
C ASN A 346 1.95 -9.27 -7.03
N GLY A 347 2.36 -8.00 -6.89
CA GLY A 347 2.86 -7.18 -8.01
C GLY A 347 1.79 -6.68 -8.98
N PHE A 348 0.51 -6.81 -8.64
CA PHE A 348 -0.59 -6.28 -9.47
C PHE A 348 -0.69 -4.76 -9.40
N ALA A 349 -0.36 -4.19 -8.25
CA ALA A 349 -0.17 -2.77 -8.03
C ALA A 349 1.28 -2.47 -7.61
N GLY A 350 1.89 -1.40 -8.11
CA GLY A 350 3.27 -1.04 -7.78
C GLY A 350 3.42 -0.55 -6.33
N ALA A 351 2.45 0.23 -5.86
CA ALA A 351 2.34 0.62 -4.46
C ALA A 351 0.87 0.80 -4.04
N GLY A 352 0.60 0.72 -2.74
CA GLY A 352 -0.75 0.86 -2.17
C GLY A 352 -0.80 1.75 -0.93
N THR A 353 -1.90 2.47 -0.72
CA THR A 353 -2.17 3.16 0.56
C THR A 353 -3.41 2.62 1.27
N VAL A 354 -3.25 2.18 2.51
CA VAL A 354 -4.32 1.87 3.46
C VAL A 354 -4.51 3.06 4.40
N THR A 355 -5.67 3.72 4.33
CA THR A 355 -6.03 4.83 5.22
C THR A 355 -6.96 4.31 6.29
N ILE A 356 -6.52 4.36 7.55
CA ILE A 356 -7.33 3.93 8.70
C ILE A 356 -7.85 5.19 9.39
N GLY A 357 -9.17 5.30 9.51
CA GLY A 357 -9.83 6.48 10.07
C GLY A 357 -9.92 6.48 11.59
N GLY A 358 -10.16 7.66 12.15
CA GLY A 358 -10.41 7.83 13.57
C GLY A 358 -9.15 7.86 14.42
N TYR A 359 -8.02 8.35 13.92
CA TYR A 359 -6.82 8.52 14.74
C TYR A 359 -6.73 9.90 15.39
N ASP A 360 -7.84 10.65 15.40
CA ASP A 360 -8.01 11.79 16.29
C ASP A 360 -8.15 11.28 17.74
N TYR A 361 -7.05 11.39 18.49
CA TYR A 361 -6.93 10.92 19.86
C TYR A 361 -7.13 12.03 20.90
N HIS A 362 -7.27 13.29 20.50
CA HIS A 362 -7.31 14.42 21.44
C HIS A 362 -8.63 14.50 22.25
N THR A 363 -9.48 13.48 22.19
CA THR A 363 -10.79 13.40 22.85
C THR A 363 -10.70 12.99 24.33
N GLY A 364 -9.50 12.70 24.86
CA GLY A 364 -9.29 12.29 26.25
C GLY A 364 -9.57 10.82 26.53
N GLU A 365 -9.76 9.98 25.50
CA GLU A 365 -9.98 8.54 25.66
C GLU A 365 -8.74 7.72 25.29
N ARG A 366 -7.87 7.44 26.26
CA ARG A 366 -6.66 6.63 26.03
C ARG A 366 -7.01 5.22 25.55
N GLY A 367 -7.95 4.56 26.22
CA GLY A 367 -8.33 3.19 25.89
C GLY A 367 -8.85 3.01 24.45
N THR A 368 -9.59 3.99 23.93
CA THR A 368 -10.05 3.98 22.53
C THR A 368 -8.87 4.08 21.56
N GLY A 369 -7.87 4.93 21.86
CA GLY A 369 -6.64 5.04 21.08
C GLY A 369 -5.85 3.74 21.04
N GLU A 370 -5.66 3.10 22.19
CA GLU A 370 -4.95 1.81 22.30
C GLU A 370 -5.62 0.70 21.47
N LEU A 371 -6.95 0.63 21.45
CA LEU A 371 -7.69 -0.33 20.61
C LEU A 371 -7.57 -0.03 19.10
N ARG A 372 -7.45 1.25 18.74
CA ARG A 372 -7.20 1.66 17.35
C ARG A 372 -5.78 1.29 16.94
N ASP A 373 -4.78 1.58 17.78
CA ASP A 373 -3.40 1.16 17.58
C ASP A 373 -3.28 -0.37 17.44
N LEU A 374 -4.00 -1.14 18.26
CA LEU A 374 -4.08 -2.60 18.12
C LEU A 374 -4.58 -3.01 16.73
N ARG A 375 -5.63 -2.35 16.23
CA ARG A 375 -6.17 -2.60 14.89
C ARG A 375 -5.17 -2.23 13.80
N ALA A 376 -4.53 -1.06 13.86
CA ALA A 376 -3.47 -0.70 12.91
C ALA A 376 -2.33 -1.72 12.93
N GLY A 377 -1.90 -2.13 14.12
CA GLY A 377 -0.89 -3.16 14.30
C GLY A 377 -1.25 -4.47 13.60
N ARG A 378 -2.50 -4.95 13.78
CA ARG A 378 -3.01 -6.14 13.09
C ARG A 378 -2.97 -5.99 11.57
N CYS A 379 -3.35 -4.85 11.04
CA CYS A 379 -3.30 -4.58 9.60
C CYS A 379 -1.86 -4.57 9.07
N ILE A 380 -0.93 -3.92 9.77
CA ILE A 380 0.50 -3.89 9.41
C ILE A 380 1.10 -5.31 9.46
N GLY A 381 0.85 -6.03 10.55
CA GLY A 381 1.32 -7.41 10.73
C GLY A 381 0.77 -8.35 9.66
N ALA A 382 -0.48 -8.18 9.26
CA ALA A 382 -1.07 -8.97 8.17
C ALA A 382 -0.34 -8.74 6.84
N CYS A 383 0.03 -7.50 6.51
CA CYS A 383 0.81 -7.22 5.31
C CYS A 383 2.20 -7.90 5.35
N LEU A 384 2.90 -7.83 6.48
CA LEU A 384 4.21 -8.46 6.66
C LEU A 384 4.13 -9.99 6.56
N GLU A 385 3.15 -10.60 7.22
CA GLU A 385 2.95 -12.04 7.20
C GLU A 385 2.52 -12.53 5.80
N TYR A 386 1.69 -11.76 5.09
CA TYR A 386 1.34 -12.11 3.72
C TYR A 386 2.56 -12.04 2.80
N ALA A 387 3.39 -11.01 2.91
CA ALA A 387 4.66 -10.94 2.18
C ALA A 387 5.57 -12.14 2.47
N ALA A 388 5.64 -12.58 3.73
CA ALA A 388 6.38 -13.78 4.11
C ALA A 388 5.82 -15.06 3.49
N ARG A 389 4.49 -15.25 3.50
CA ARG A 389 3.83 -16.40 2.87
C ARG A 389 4.02 -16.43 1.35
N ARG A 390 4.15 -15.26 0.73
CA ARG A 390 4.44 -15.11 -0.72
C ARG A 390 5.93 -15.10 -1.03
N ASN A 391 6.80 -15.15 -0.03
CA ASN A 391 8.26 -15.04 -0.17
C ASN A 391 8.70 -13.78 -0.94
N GLN A 392 8.07 -12.65 -0.63
CA GLN A 392 8.33 -11.36 -1.28
C GLN A 392 8.86 -10.35 -0.24
N PRO A 393 9.86 -9.50 -0.58
CA PRO A 393 10.21 -8.37 0.27
C PRO A 393 9.03 -7.39 0.35
N LEU A 394 8.96 -6.60 1.41
CA LEU A 394 7.93 -5.57 1.57
C LEU A 394 8.49 -4.40 2.36
N MET A 395 8.29 -3.18 1.85
CA MET A 395 8.50 -1.96 2.61
C MET A 395 7.14 -1.37 3.01
N ILE A 396 6.94 -1.18 4.30
CA ILE A 396 5.80 -0.48 4.89
C ILE A 396 6.26 0.91 5.33
N TYR A 397 5.47 1.93 5.01
CA TYR A 397 5.62 3.28 5.54
C TYR A 397 4.41 3.65 6.39
N LEU A 398 4.63 3.98 7.65
CA LEU A 398 3.62 4.38 8.62
C LEU A 398 3.73 5.86 8.91
N TYR A 399 2.63 6.59 8.74
CA TYR A 399 2.55 8.01 9.06
C TYR A 399 1.15 8.39 9.56
N SER A 400 1.06 9.59 10.13
CA SER A 400 -0.18 10.19 10.61
C SER A 400 -0.25 11.65 10.18
N ASP A 401 -1.47 12.13 9.98
CA ASP A 401 -1.76 13.54 9.64
C ASP A 401 -1.81 14.44 10.89
N GLY A 402 -0.78 14.34 11.72
CA GLY A 402 -0.71 14.99 13.02
C GLY A 402 -0.13 14.10 14.10
N SER A 403 -0.10 14.62 15.32
CA SER A 403 0.38 13.91 16.50
C SER A 403 -0.22 14.52 17.75
N VAL A 404 -0.15 13.79 18.86
CA VAL A 404 -0.78 14.17 20.12
C VAL A 404 0.22 14.31 21.25
N ALA A 405 -0.22 14.99 22.32
CA ALA A 405 0.47 15.04 23.60
C ALA A 405 -0.50 14.75 24.75
N SER A 406 0.06 14.19 25.82
CA SER A 406 -0.62 13.99 27.10
C SER A 406 -0.32 15.14 28.06
N ASN A 407 -1.29 15.46 28.91
CA ASN A 407 -1.12 16.35 30.06
C ASN A 407 -0.78 15.59 31.36
N GLY A 408 -0.59 14.27 31.28
CA GLY A 408 -0.24 13.41 32.40
C GLY A 408 -1.42 12.86 33.20
N ARG A 409 -2.67 13.18 32.84
CA ARG A 409 -3.85 12.52 33.43
C ARG A 409 -3.87 11.04 33.03
N ILE A 410 -4.00 10.15 34.01
CA ILE A 410 -3.95 8.70 33.79
C ILE A 410 -5.34 8.13 33.49
N ASP A 411 -5.42 7.23 32.52
CA ASP A 411 -6.58 6.36 32.26
C ASP A 411 -6.30 4.96 32.84
N ASP A 412 -6.84 4.72 34.03
CA ASP A 412 -6.73 3.44 34.75
C ASP A 412 -7.74 2.38 34.29
N SER A 413 -8.51 2.65 33.22
CA SER A 413 -9.36 1.62 32.64
C SER A 413 -8.53 0.47 32.07
N VAL A 414 -9.15 -0.71 31.94
CA VAL A 414 -8.47 -1.90 31.38
C VAL A 414 -7.84 -1.61 30.01
N ASN A 415 -8.52 -0.81 29.19
CA ASN A 415 -8.02 -0.43 27.87
C ASN A 415 -7.06 0.77 27.91
N GLY A 416 -7.17 1.65 28.91
CA GLY A 416 -6.25 2.77 29.14
C GLY A 416 -4.89 2.34 29.67
N ARG A 417 -4.83 1.17 30.32
CA ARG A 417 -3.61 0.47 30.76
C ARG A 417 -2.74 1.29 31.72
N GLY A 418 -3.33 2.23 32.45
CA GLY A 418 -2.60 3.10 33.37
C GLY A 418 -1.71 4.12 32.65
N LYS A 419 -1.94 4.38 31.37
CA LYS A 419 -1.16 5.35 30.58
C LYS A 419 -1.83 6.72 30.54
N GLY A 420 -1.08 7.74 30.13
CA GLY A 420 -1.57 9.12 30.03
C GLY A 420 -2.61 9.30 28.93
N GLU A 421 -3.71 10.00 29.23
CA GLU A 421 -4.71 10.45 28.26
C GLU A 421 -4.08 11.40 27.24
N TRP A 422 -4.51 11.27 25.97
CA TRP A 422 -4.17 12.22 24.92
C TRP A 422 -5.14 13.40 24.99
N THR A 423 -4.60 14.61 25.18
CA THR A 423 -5.43 15.77 25.57
C THR A 423 -5.31 16.96 24.62
N GLY A 424 -4.45 16.87 23.62
CA GLY A 424 -4.31 17.89 22.59
C GLY A 424 -3.34 17.49 21.49
N ASP A 425 -3.49 18.14 20.34
CA ASP A 425 -2.58 17.96 19.23
C ASP A 425 -1.25 18.65 19.48
N ASN A 426 -0.17 18.07 18.95
CA ASN A 426 1.16 18.61 19.14
C ASN A 426 2.15 18.24 18.02
N SER A 427 2.26 19.09 16.99
CA SER A 427 3.20 18.90 15.86
C SER A 427 4.65 18.58 16.25
N SER A 428 5.07 18.93 17.47
CA SER A 428 6.43 18.66 17.95
C SER A 428 6.67 17.21 18.39
N THR A 429 5.64 16.37 18.54
CA THR A 429 5.78 14.95 18.92
C THR A 429 5.61 14.01 17.73
N ALA A 430 5.43 14.55 16.52
CA ALA A 430 5.21 13.79 15.30
C ALA A 430 6.41 12.92 14.91
N ALA A 431 6.09 11.74 14.38
CA ALA A 431 7.05 10.80 13.83
C ALA A 431 6.38 9.94 12.77
N SER A 432 7.20 9.43 11.86
CA SER A 432 6.83 8.39 10.90
C SER A 432 7.83 7.24 11.00
N ALA A 433 7.47 6.07 10.48
CA ALA A 433 8.34 4.90 10.54
C ALA A 433 8.29 4.09 9.25
N ILE A 434 9.38 3.40 8.96
CA ILE A 434 9.44 2.36 7.94
C ILE A 434 9.68 1.02 8.60
N LEU A 435 8.98 -0.01 8.13
CA LEU A 435 9.25 -1.41 8.43
C LEU A 435 9.58 -2.11 7.13
N VAL A 436 10.61 -2.95 7.14
CA VAL A 436 11.08 -3.69 5.97
C VAL A 436 11.13 -5.17 6.34
N TYR A 437 10.39 -5.98 5.60
CA TYR A 437 10.51 -7.43 5.61
C TYR A 437 11.36 -7.86 4.42
N ASN A 438 12.31 -8.76 4.66
CA ASN A 438 13.12 -9.37 3.60
C ASN A 438 13.17 -10.89 3.79
N PRO A 439 12.71 -11.69 2.81
CA PRO A 439 12.72 -13.15 2.91
C PRO A 439 14.13 -13.76 2.97
N ASN A 440 15.16 -13.03 2.55
CA ASN A 440 16.55 -13.51 2.47
C ASN A 440 17.38 -13.24 3.74
N GLY A 441 16.87 -12.44 4.67
CA GLY A 441 17.55 -12.12 5.93
C GLY A 441 17.05 -10.79 6.49
N ARG A 442 17.09 -10.61 7.82
CA ARG A 442 16.74 -9.33 8.45
C ARG A 442 17.48 -8.17 7.76
N PRO A 443 16.79 -7.11 7.31
CA PRO A 443 17.44 -5.95 6.70
C PRO A 443 18.50 -5.37 7.63
N ALA A 444 19.72 -5.18 7.10
CA ALA A 444 20.85 -4.67 7.86
C ALA A 444 20.85 -3.14 7.86
N LEU A 445 20.99 -2.54 9.03
CA LEU A 445 21.20 -1.10 9.17
C LEU A 445 22.60 -0.72 8.66
N LEU A 446 22.73 0.44 8.05
CA LEU A 446 24.03 1.00 7.68
C LEU A 446 24.86 1.33 8.93
N GLY A 447 26.18 1.30 8.80
CA GLY A 447 27.13 1.56 9.88
C GLY A 447 27.95 0.33 10.29
N GLY A 448 29.23 0.55 10.61
CA GLY A 448 30.17 -0.51 11.01
C GLY A 448 30.15 -0.82 12.50
N SER A 449 29.48 0.00 13.30
CA SER A 449 29.34 -0.15 14.75
C SER A 449 27.88 -0.05 15.20
N PRO A 450 27.51 -0.65 16.36
CA PRO A 450 26.15 -0.52 16.90
C PRO A 450 25.69 0.93 17.09
N ALA A 451 26.62 1.83 17.46
CA ALA A 451 26.31 3.25 17.64
C ALA A 451 26.01 3.97 16.32
N GLU A 452 26.65 3.58 15.22
CA GLU A 452 26.30 4.08 13.89
C GLU A 452 24.96 3.52 13.44
N GLN A 453 24.75 2.22 13.59
CA GLN A 453 23.48 1.56 13.23
C GLN A 453 22.30 2.17 13.97
N ALA A 454 22.44 2.51 15.25
CA ALA A 454 21.40 3.19 16.02
C ALA A 454 21.01 4.57 15.44
N ARG A 455 21.96 5.28 14.81
CA ARG A 455 21.70 6.55 14.11
C ARG A 455 21.09 6.37 12.71
N HIS A 456 21.32 5.23 12.08
CA HIS A 456 20.62 4.87 10.84
C HIS A 456 19.22 4.30 11.11
N GLN A 457 19.00 3.75 12.30
CA GLN A 457 17.70 3.29 12.76
C GLN A 457 16.76 4.45 13.16
N GLN A 458 17.32 5.59 13.58
CA GLN A 458 16.56 6.80 13.86
C GLN A 458 17.12 7.98 13.07
N ILE A 459 16.41 8.40 12.02
CA ILE A 459 16.85 9.49 11.15
C ILE A 459 16.33 10.82 11.69
N GLY A 460 17.19 11.55 12.38
CA GLY A 460 16.83 12.72 13.20
C GLY A 460 16.70 12.34 14.68
N PHE A 461 16.30 13.28 15.53
CA PHE A 461 16.11 12.98 16.95
C PHE A 461 15.12 13.91 17.66
N MET A 462 14.72 13.52 18.86
CA MET A 462 13.96 14.36 19.79
C MET A 462 14.86 14.94 20.88
N ARG A 463 14.55 16.14 21.33
CA ARG A 463 15.12 16.73 22.55
C ARG A 463 14.57 16.00 23.79
N PRO A 464 15.21 16.15 24.97
CA PRO A 464 14.78 15.47 26.19
C PRO A 464 13.32 15.71 26.61
N ASP A 465 12.69 16.79 26.14
CA ASP A 465 11.28 17.15 26.35
C ASP A 465 10.31 16.48 25.35
N ALA A 466 10.79 15.50 24.57
CA ALA A 466 10.06 14.83 23.50
C ALA A 466 9.56 15.75 22.39
N SER A 467 10.28 16.85 22.15
CA SER A 467 10.05 17.70 20.98
C SER A 467 11.06 17.36 19.88
N VAL A 468 10.60 17.18 18.65
CA VAL A 468 11.46 16.99 17.46
C VAL A 468 12.52 18.11 17.41
N GLU A 469 13.79 17.72 17.25
CA GLU A 469 14.85 18.66 16.96
C GLU A 469 14.84 19.02 15.47
N THR A 470 14.36 20.21 15.15
CA THR A 470 14.12 20.63 13.76
C THR A 470 15.38 20.77 12.92
N GLY A 471 16.55 20.93 13.57
CA GLY A 471 17.84 20.92 12.90
C GLY A 471 18.49 19.53 12.76
N SER A 472 17.84 18.47 13.26
CA SER A 472 18.45 17.13 13.33
C SER A 472 18.56 16.41 11.99
N SER A 473 17.66 16.70 11.05
CA SER A 473 17.68 16.16 9.70
C SER A 473 16.93 17.11 8.74
N MET A 474 17.18 16.97 7.44
CA MET A 474 16.45 17.73 6.42
C MET A 474 14.95 17.40 6.42
N ALA A 475 14.58 16.18 6.84
CA ALA A 475 13.19 15.73 6.97
C ALA A 475 12.50 16.23 8.25
N ALA A 476 13.25 16.62 9.29
CA ALA A 476 12.70 16.89 10.63
C ALA A 476 11.70 18.05 10.69
N ASN A 477 11.77 19.01 9.75
CA ASN A 477 10.92 20.20 9.73
C ASN A 477 10.28 20.47 8.36
N ASN A 478 10.31 19.50 7.44
CA ASN A 478 9.69 19.66 6.13
C ASN A 478 9.15 18.32 5.62
N VAL A 479 7.82 18.21 5.56
CA VAL A 479 7.10 17.01 5.14
C VAL A 479 7.43 16.59 3.70
N ASN A 480 7.68 17.54 2.78
CA ASN A 480 8.10 17.19 1.42
C ASN A 480 9.48 16.50 1.42
N LEU A 481 10.41 16.98 2.25
CA LEU A 481 11.74 16.38 2.40
C LEU A 481 11.68 15.04 3.15
N LEU A 482 10.69 14.85 4.03
CA LEU A 482 10.39 13.54 4.61
C LEU A 482 9.98 12.55 3.52
N VAL A 483 9.07 12.90 2.61
CA VAL A 483 8.71 12.03 1.48
C VAL A 483 9.91 11.73 0.58
N GLN A 484 10.75 12.72 0.29
CA GLN A 484 12.00 12.49 -0.45
C GLN A 484 12.94 11.53 0.30
N THR A 485 13.00 11.60 1.64
CA THR A 485 13.79 10.70 2.48
C THR A 485 13.24 9.26 2.44
N VAL A 486 11.92 9.08 2.44
CA VAL A 486 11.29 7.77 2.25
C VAL A 486 11.63 7.20 0.87
N MET A 487 11.54 8.01 -0.19
CA MET A 487 11.92 7.62 -1.54
C MET A 487 13.42 7.27 -1.64
N LEU A 488 14.31 8.02 -0.98
CA LEU A 488 15.74 7.70 -0.90
C LEU A 488 15.96 6.33 -0.25
N ASN A 489 15.27 6.03 0.86
CA ASN A 489 15.36 4.74 1.52
C ASN A 489 14.82 3.60 0.64
N TYR A 490 13.73 3.85 -0.10
CA TYR A 490 13.22 2.89 -1.08
C TYR A 490 14.25 2.61 -2.19
N LEU A 491 14.87 3.63 -2.77
CA LEU A 491 15.94 3.46 -3.75
C LEU A 491 17.15 2.72 -3.16
N ALA A 492 17.54 3.04 -1.93
CA ALA A 492 18.67 2.41 -1.25
C ALA A 492 18.46 0.91 -1.02
N LEU A 493 17.24 0.46 -0.72
CA LEU A 493 16.91 -0.97 -0.64
C LEU A 493 17.18 -1.72 -1.96
N HIS A 494 17.22 -1.01 -3.10
CA HIS A 494 17.56 -1.56 -4.41
C HIS A 494 19.01 -1.26 -4.85
N GLY A 495 19.84 -0.65 -4.01
CA GLY A 495 21.17 -0.16 -4.41
C GLY A 495 21.12 1.01 -5.40
N GLU A 496 19.98 1.69 -5.52
CA GLU A 496 19.72 2.72 -6.53
C GLU A 496 19.77 4.15 -5.99
N GLN A 497 20.35 4.37 -4.80
CA GLN A 497 20.44 5.70 -4.18
C GLN A 497 21.05 6.78 -5.11
N GLY A 498 21.97 6.38 -6.00
CA GLY A 498 22.56 7.28 -7.00
C GLY A 498 21.57 7.82 -8.03
N ARG A 499 20.39 7.21 -8.18
CA ARG A 499 19.32 7.67 -9.08
C ARG A 499 18.45 8.76 -8.45
N LEU A 500 18.68 9.16 -7.20
CA LEU A 500 17.85 10.17 -6.54
C LEU A 500 17.74 11.47 -7.35
N ALA A 501 18.85 11.96 -7.93
CA ALA A 501 18.86 13.16 -8.74
C ALA A 501 18.16 13.00 -10.11
N GLU A 502 18.00 11.76 -10.59
CA GLU A 502 17.22 11.46 -11.81
C GLU A 502 15.72 11.53 -11.50
N VAL A 503 15.29 10.89 -10.40
CA VAL A 503 13.86 10.77 -10.05
C VAL A 503 13.32 12.01 -9.31
N ALA A 504 14.16 12.72 -8.57
CA ALA A 504 13.86 13.99 -7.92
C ALA A 504 14.97 15.03 -8.18
N PRO A 505 15.03 15.62 -9.39
CA PRO A 505 16.09 16.57 -9.76
C PRO A 505 16.21 17.80 -8.86
N PHE A 506 15.13 18.16 -8.14
CA PHE A 506 15.07 19.30 -7.23
C PHE A 506 15.03 18.87 -5.76
N HIS A 507 15.55 17.68 -5.43
CA HIS A 507 15.55 17.18 -4.06
C HIS A 507 16.32 18.10 -3.09
N GLY A 508 15.81 18.25 -1.88
CA GLY A 508 16.41 19.06 -0.83
C GLY A 508 17.31 18.29 0.15
N LEU A 509 17.65 17.03 -0.13
CA LEU A 509 18.36 16.15 0.82
C LEU A 509 19.87 16.42 0.96
N GLY A 510 20.41 17.42 0.25
CA GLY A 510 21.83 17.75 0.27
C GLY A 510 22.70 16.83 -0.58
N ASN A 511 24.01 16.83 -0.30
CA ASN A 511 25.00 16.05 -1.05
C ASN A 511 25.00 14.56 -0.66
N ALA A 512 25.82 13.74 -1.34
CA ALA A 512 25.92 12.30 -1.10
C ALA A 512 26.16 11.95 0.39
N ALA A 513 27.06 12.66 1.08
CA ALA A 513 27.31 12.42 2.50
C ALA A 513 26.08 12.72 3.38
N SER A 514 25.25 13.70 3.02
CA SER A 514 23.96 13.93 3.67
C SER A 514 22.96 12.82 3.37
N GLN A 515 22.90 12.35 2.13
CA GLN A 515 22.02 11.25 1.73
C GLN A 515 22.38 9.95 2.46
N ASP A 516 23.67 9.62 2.59
CA ASP A 516 24.12 8.44 3.35
C ASP A 516 23.64 8.48 4.81
N ARG A 517 23.66 9.66 5.46
CA ARG A 517 23.12 9.84 6.83
C ARG A 517 21.60 9.71 6.92
N LEU A 518 20.88 9.85 5.81
CA LEU A 518 19.42 9.74 5.72
C LEU A 518 18.97 8.35 5.25
N THR A 519 19.90 7.44 4.94
CA THR A 519 19.60 6.07 4.52
C THR A 519 19.71 5.13 5.71
N ALA A 520 18.67 4.35 5.99
CA ALA A 520 18.62 3.43 7.11
C ALA A 520 19.31 2.09 6.80
N PHE A 521 18.97 1.49 5.66
CA PHE A 521 19.31 0.10 5.36
C PHE A 521 20.30 -0.07 4.22
N ALA A 522 21.08 -1.14 4.28
CA ALA A 522 21.79 -1.67 3.13
C ALA A 522 20.82 -2.24 2.07
N PRO A 523 21.24 -2.37 0.81
CA PRO A 523 20.44 -3.00 -0.24
C PRO A 523 20.02 -4.43 0.11
N ILE A 524 18.82 -4.83 -0.32
CA ILE A 524 18.27 -6.17 -0.10
C ILE A 524 17.89 -6.90 -1.39
N VAL A 525 17.98 -6.24 -2.54
CA VAL A 525 17.79 -6.82 -3.89
C VAL A 525 18.97 -6.53 -4.80
#